data_AF-A0A7R9JK37-F1
#
_entry.id   AF-A0A7R9JK37-F1
#
_cell.length_a   1.000
_cell.length_b   1.000
_cell.length_c   1.000
_cell.angle_alpha   90.00
_cell.angle_beta   90.00
_cell.angle_gamma   90.00
#
_symmetry.space_group_name_H-M   'P 1'
#
loop_
_entity.id
_entity.type
_entity.pdbx_description
1 polymer ?
#
loop_
_entity_poly.entity_id
_entity_poly.type
_entity_poly.pdbx_seq_one_letter_code
_entity_poly.pdbx_strand_id
1 'polypeptide(L)'
;MIRGPEKTPYEDGLFFFDFQLSAEYPKAPPLCHYISYCSDRLNPNLYEDGKVCVSLLGTWSGKGTEVWTLNSNLLQVIVSIQGEFIF
;
A
#
# COMPACT_ATOMS: atom_id res chain seq x y z
N MET A 1 8.36 -1.93 6.39
CA MET A 1 8.37 -3.40 6.28
C MET A 1 7.04 -3.93 6.78
N ILE A 2 6.42 -4.85 6.06
CA ILE A 2 5.20 -5.58 6.44
C ILE A 2 5.50 -7.07 6.29
N ARG A 3 5.24 -7.87 7.34
CA ARG A 3 5.31 -9.33 7.28
C ARG A 3 3.97 -9.87 6.81
N GLY A 4 3.97 -10.82 5.88
CA GLY A 4 2.76 -11.46 5.42
C GLY A 4 2.07 -12.27 6.52
N PRO A 5 0.73 -12.28 6.58
CA PRO A 5 -0.01 -12.94 7.66
C PRO A 5 0.07 -14.48 7.59
N GLU A 6 -0.05 -15.13 8.74
CA GLU A 6 -0.20 -16.58 8.83
C GLU A 6 -1.43 -17.07 8.04
N LYS A 7 -1.35 -18.28 7.49
CA LYS A 7 -2.43 -18.93 6.74
C LYS A 7 -2.81 -18.21 5.43
N THR A 8 -1.85 -17.50 4.85
CA THR A 8 -1.97 -16.85 3.53
C THR A 8 -0.81 -17.31 2.66
N PRO A 9 -0.90 -17.21 1.31
CA PRO A 9 0.24 -17.48 0.44
C PRO A 9 1.48 -16.58 0.72
N TYR A 10 1.27 -15.50 1.47
CA TYR A 10 2.29 -14.52 1.83
C TYR A 10 2.93 -14.80 3.19
N GLU A 11 2.51 -15.84 3.91
CA GLU A 11 3.02 -16.17 5.25
C GLU A 11 4.54 -16.11 5.31
N ASP A 12 5.07 -15.41 6.32
CA ASP A 12 6.50 -15.14 6.52
C ASP A 12 7.21 -14.30 5.44
N GLY A 13 6.54 -13.94 4.35
CA GLY A 13 7.05 -13.03 3.35
C GLY A 13 7.32 -11.64 3.94
N LEU A 14 8.46 -11.03 3.58
CA LEU A 14 8.84 -9.69 4.02
C LEU A 14 8.71 -8.71 2.86
N PHE A 15 7.79 -7.75 3.00
CA PHE A 15 7.50 -6.75 1.98
C PHE A 15 8.01 -5.38 2.45
N PHE A 16 8.78 -4.71 1.59
CA PHE A 16 9.39 -3.42 1.89
C PHE A 16 8.73 -2.32 1.07
N PHE A 17 8.53 -1.17 1.72
CA PHE A 17 7.82 -0.03 1.16
C PHE A 17 8.52 1.24 1.57
N ASP A 18 8.73 2.12 0.60
CA ASP A 18 9.19 3.49 0.83
C ASP A 18 7.99 4.44 0.83
N PHE A 19 7.92 5.27 1.88
CA PHE A 19 6.90 6.30 2.01
C PHE A 19 7.57 7.67 1.97
N GLN A 20 7.13 8.51 1.04
CA GLN A 20 7.55 9.91 0.97
C GLN A 20 6.37 10.82 1.34
N LEU A 21 6.53 11.52 2.46
CA LEU A 21 5.64 12.60 2.87
C LEU A 21 6.05 13.88 2.13
N SER A 22 5.27 14.28 1.14
CA SER A 22 5.53 15.53 0.41
C SER A 22 5.20 16.76 1.28
N ALA A 23 5.59 17.95 0.82
CA ALA A 23 5.23 19.21 1.48
C ALA A 23 3.70 19.44 1.54
N GLU A 24 2.92 18.73 0.72
CA GLU A 24 1.46 18.80 0.71
C GLU A 24 0.81 17.88 1.74
N TYR A 25 1.55 17.01 2.41
CA TYR A 25 0.98 16.16 3.46
C TYR A 25 0.52 17.01 4.66
N PRO A 26 -0.70 16.84 5.20
CA PRO A 26 -1.69 15.78 4.91
C PRO A 26 -2.80 16.19 3.90
N LYS A 27 -2.69 17.34 3.23
CA LYS A 27 -3.66 17.74 2.18
C LYS A 27 -3.67 16.78 0.99
N ALA A 28 -2.53 16.18 0.68
CA ALA A 28 -2.39 15.11 -0.31
C ALA A 28 -1.88 13.81 0.34
N PRO A 29 -2.15 12.63 -0.25
CA PRO A 29 -1.66 11.36 0.26
C PRO A 29 -0.12 11.28 0.19
N PRO A 30 0.49 10.43 1.02
CA PRO A 30 1.91 10.10 0.86
C PRO A 30 2.14 9.40 -0.49
N LEU A 31 3.34 9.56 -1.06
CA LEU A 31 3.77 8.67 -2.13
C LEU A 31 4.24 7.35 -1.50
N CYS A 32 3.88 6.23 -2.12
CA CYS A 32 4.25 4.90 -1.68
C CYS A 32 4.87 4.14 -2.85
N HIS A 33 6.01 3.51 -2.60
CA HIS A 33 6.69 2.65 -3.56
C HIS A 33 6.98 1.30 -2.94
N TYR A 34 6.53 0.23 -3.59
CA TYR A 34 6.85 -1.14 -3.20
C TYR A 34 8.22 -1.53 -3.76
N ILE A 35 9.10 -2.02 -2.88
CA ILE A 35 10.42 -2.51 -3.29
C ILE A 35 10.28 -3.97 -3.69
N SER A 36 10.14 -4.23 -4.99
CA SER A 36 10.07 -5.58 -5.52
C SER A 36 11.46 -6.24 -5.54
N TYR A 37 11.54 -7.46 -5.04
CA TYR A 37 12.74 -8.31 -5.12
C TYR A 37 12.60 -9.44 -6.16
N CYS A 38 11.47 -9.48 -6.87
CA CYS A 38 11.18 -10.47 -7.90
C CYS A 38 10.76 -9.77 -9.19
N SER A 39 11.06 -10.40 -10.32
CA SER A 39 10.58 -9.97 -11.64
C SER A 39 9.10 -10.31 -11.88
N ASP A 40 8.57 -11.27 -11.12
CA ASP A 40 7.17 -11.69 -11.20
C ASP A 40 6.29 -10.88 -10.26
N ARG A 41 5.03 -10.69 -10.66
CA ARG A 41 4.02 -9.98 -9.87
C ARG A 41 3.47 -10.87 -8.77
N LEU A 42 3.91 -10.61 -7.54
CA LEU A 42 3.52 -11.40 -6.36
C LEU A 42 2.10 -11.13 -5.89
N ASN A 43 1.56 -9.94 -6.15
CA ASN A 43 0.22 -9.55 -5.70
C ASN A 43 -0.45 -8.65 -6.76
N PRO A 44 -1.76 -8.80 -7.01
CA PRO A 44 -2.48 -7.98 -7.99
C PRO A 44 -2.47 -6.47 -7.66
N ASN A 45 -2.19 -6.07 -6.43
CA ASN A 45 -2.10 -4.66 -6.05
C ASN A 45 -0.65 -4.18 -5.83
N LEU A 46 0.34 -5.07 -5.92
CA LEU A 46 1.78 -4.75 -5.82
C LEU A 46 2.47 -5.10 -7.14
N TYR A 47 2.80 -4.07 -7.90
CA TYR A 47 3.43 -4.23 -9.21
C TYR A 47 4.95 -4.30 -9.06
N GLU A 48 5.59 -5.02 -9.96
CA GLU A 48 7.04 -5.22 -10.02
C GLU A 48 7.83 -3.92 -10.26
N ASP A 49 7.19 -2.90 -10.86
CA ASP A 49 7.71 -1.54 -11.01
C ASP A 49 7.58 -0.68 -9.74
N GLY A 50 7.07 -1.28 -8.67
CA GLY A 50 6.87 -0.69 -7.36
C GLY A 50 5.59 0.12 -7.21
N LYS A 51 4.69 0.12 -8.19
CA LYS A 51 3.35 0.71 -8.04
C LYS A 51 2.52 -0.08 -7.03
N VAL A 52 1.89 0.65 -6.11
CA VAL A 52 0.95 0.11 -5.11
C VAL A 52 -0.45 0.61 -5.43
N CYS A 53 -1.40 -0.30 -5.66
CA CYS A 53 -2.80 0.02 -5.98
C CYS A 53 -3.66 0.05 -4.70
N VAL A 54 -3.84 1.24 -4.12
CA VAL A 54 -4.69 1.47 -2.95
C VAL A 54 -5.46 2.77 -3.16
N SER A 55 -6.76 2.78 -2.88
CA SER A 55 -7.63 3.94 -3.13
C SER A 55 -7.23 5.16 -2.30
N LEU A 56 -6.73 4.96 -1.07
CA LEU A 56 -6.18 6.02 -0.22
C LEU A 56 -4.93 6.68 -0.81
N LEU A 57 -4.21 6.00 -1.71
CA LEU A 57 -3.06 6.57 -2.44
C LEU A 57 -3.47 7.23 -3.77
N GLY A 58 -4.76 7.17 -4.13
CA GLY A 58 -5.27 7.64 -5.42
C GLY A 58 -4.87 6.76 -6.61
N THR A 59 -4.30 5.58 -6.37
CA THR A 59 -3.84 4.65 -7.42
C THR A 59 -4.87 3.57 -7.77
N TRP A 60 -5.99 3.54 -7.05
CA TRP A 60 -7.12 2.66 -7.30
C TRP A 60 -8.45 3.41 -7.12
N SER A 61 -9.51 2.92 -7.74
CA SER A 61 -10.86 3.48 -7.59
C SER A 61 -11.43 3.21 -6.20
N GLY A 62 -11.95 4.25 -5.56
CA GLY A 62 -12.69 4.16 -4.29
C GLY A 62 -13.79 5.22 -4.21
N LYS A 63 -14.61 5.18 -3.16
CA LYS A 63 -15.72 6.11 -2.94
C LYS A 63 -15.68 6.73 -1.54
N GLY A 64 -16.05 8.01 -1.45
CA GLY A 64 -16.20 8.70 -0.17
C GLY A 64 -14.93 8.64 0.68
N THR A 65 -15.02 7.99 1.84
CA THR A 65 -13.93 7.85 2.82
C THR A 65 -12.86 6.81 2.43
N GLU A 66 -13.06 6.07 1.34
CA GLU A 66 -12.04 5.16 0.79
C GLU A 66 -10.94 5.90 0.02
N VAL A 67 -11.19 7.15 -0.36
CA VAL A 67 -10.23 8.04 -1.04
C VAL A 67 -9.59 8.96 0.00
N TRP A 68 -8.37 9.42 -0.25
CA TRP A 68 -7.67 10.35 0.66
C TRP A 68 -8.52 11.58 1.00
N THR A 69 -8.62 11.88 2.29
CA THR A 69 -9.28 13.09 2.82
C THR A 69 -8.37 13.78 3.83
N LEU A 70 -8.75 14.99 4.26
CA LEU A 70 -8.03 15.71 5.33
C LEU A 70 -8.04 15.00 6.69
N ASN A 71 -8.95 14.04 6.89
CA ASN A 71 -9.00 13.21 8.09
C ASN A 71 -8.20 11.91 7.94
N SER A 72 -7.64 11.67 6.74
CA SER A 72 -6.86 10.48 6.47
C SER A 72 -5.48 10.56 7.09
N ASN A 73 -4.87 9.41 7.37
CA ASN A 73 -3.53 9.35 7.96
C ASN A 73 -2.72 8.15 7.43
N LEU A 74 -1.42 8.19 7.71
CA LEU A 74 -0.49 7.14 7.28
C LEU A 74 -0.85 5.75 7.85
N LEU A 75 -1.41 5.66 9.06
CA LEU A 75 -1.81 4.38 9.66
C LEU A 75 -2.90 3.71 8.81
N GLN A 76 -3.89 4.45 8.33
CA GLN A 76 -4.93 3.90 7.44
C GLN A 76 -4.32 3.33 6.15
N VAL A 77 -3.34 4.02 5.55
CA VAL A 77 -2.64 3.52 4.36
C VAL A 77 -1.91 2.21 4.66
N ILE A 78 -1.17 2.14 5.78
CA ILE A 78 -0.43 0.94 6.18
C ILE A 78 -1.39 -0.24 6.41
N VAL A 79 -2.52 0.00 7.09
CA VAL A 79 -3.53 -1.03 7.35
C VAL A 79 -4.21 -1.48 6.05
N SER A 80 -4.49 -0.56 5.13
CA SER A 80 -5.02 -0.93 3.80
C SER A 80 -4.05 -1.83 3.04
N ILE A 81 -2.75 -1.51 3.03
CA ILE A 81 -1.73 -2.36 2.39
C ILE A 81 -1.63 -3.73 3.06
N GLN A 82 -1.73 -3.81 4.40
CA GLN A 82 -1.78 -5.09 5.11
C GLN A 82 -2.98 -5.95 4.68
N GLY A 83 -4.12 -5.31 4.39
CA GLY A 83 -5.32 -5.96 3.89
C GLY A 83 -5.14 -6.69 2.55
N GLU A 84 -4.17 -6.24 1.73
CA GLU A 84 -3.87 -6.87 0.43
C GLU A 84 -3.29 -8.28 0.55
N PHE A 85 -2.85 -8.68 1.74
CA PHE A 85 -2.24 -9.99 2.00
C PHE A 85 -3.18 -10.97 2.71
N ILE A 86 -4.42 -10.58 3.04
CA ILE A 86 -5.35 -11.40 3.86
C ILE A 86 -6.16 -12.40 3.02
N PHE A 87 -6.16 -12.27 1.69
CA PHE A 87 -6.96 -13.08 0.76
C PHE A 87 -6.09 -13.86 -0.23
#